data_AF-A0AAD9Q4D6-F1
#
_entry.id   AF-A0AAD9Q4D6-F1
#
_cell.length_a   1.000
_cell.length_b   1.000
_cell.length_c   1.000
_cell.angle_alpha   90.00
_cell.angle_beta   90.00
_cell.angle_gamma   90.00
#
_symmetry.space_group_name_H-M   'P 1'
#
loop_
_entity.id
_entity.type
_entity.pdbx_description
1 polymer ?
#
loop_
_entity_poly.entity_id
_entity_poly.type
_entity_poly.pdbx_seq_one_letter_code
_entity_poly.pdbx_strand_id
1 'polypeptide(L)'
;MKKTEFMTFGTRQRLVRQKCDETDISLNGQSIKHTDTFKYLGVVLDDTLSFNDHVDYVRMKVSKILGMFSRIRPSLTLEAANRLYKAMVLPVLDYCDAVWHECGQGNSDKIERLQRRAARIIYYKAASNLSTDQIMTKLGLEPLYYRRRAHILRFVDECIANRVPRYLSNYFNNS
;
A
#
# COMPACT_ATOMS: atom_id res chain seq x y z
N MET A 1 5.60 21.05 23.47
CA MET A 1 4.63 20.02 23.06
C MET A 1 5.33 18.99 22.19
N LYS A 2 4.99 17.70 22.31
CA LYS A 2 5.58 16.58 21.54
C LYS A 2 5.26 16.75 20.05
N LYS A 3 6.27 17.11 19.26
CA LYS A 3 6.40 16.98 17.79
C LYS A 3 5.09 17.10 16.99
N THR A 4 4.46 18.28 17.05
CA THR A 4 3.46 18.66 16.03
C THR A 4 4.21 19.07 14.78
N GLU A 5 3.88 18.45 13.66
CA GLU A 5 4.42 18.78 12.33
C GLU A 5 3.22 19.07 11.41
N PHE A 6 3.40 19.94 10.41
CA PHE A 6 2.40 20.20 9.39
C PHE A 6 2.97 19.93 8.00
N MET A 7 2.07 19.65 7.05
CA MET A 7 2.38 19.41 5.65
C MET A 7 1.33 20.11 4.80
N THR A 8 1.75 20.68 3.67
CA THR A 8 0.84 21.22 2.66
C THR A 8 0.73 20.24 1.51
N PHE A 9 -0.50 19.82 1.18
CA PHE A 9 -0.73 18.93 0.05
C PHE A 9 -1.01 19.70 -1.24
N GLY A 10 -0.44 19.25 -2.36
CA GLY A 10 -0.72 19.84 -3.66
C GLY A 10 0.00 19.16 -4.81
N THR A 11 -0.33 19.56 -6.03
CA THR A 11 0.49 19.16 -7.18
C THR A 11 1.85 19.83 -7.09
N ARG A 12 2.89 19.16 -7.57
CA ARG A 12 4.27 19.72 -7.58
C ARG A 12 4.32 21.13 -8.16
N GLN A 13 3.56 21.40 -9.23
CA GLN A 13 3.47 22.73 -9.84
C GLN A 13 2.88 23.79 -8.90
N ARG A 14 1.87 23.42 -8.08
CA ARG A 14 1.25 24.35 -7.12
C ARG A 14 2.16 24.62 -5.93
N LEU A 15 2.78 23.57 -5.37
CA LEU A 15 3.66 23.69 -4.22
C LEU A 15 4.86 24.61 -4.51
N VAL A 16 5.50 24.46 -5.68
CA VAL A 16 6.61 25.32 -6.11
C VAL A 16 6.15 26.76 -6.34
N ARG A 17 5.00 26.97 -7.00
CA ARG A 17 4.48 28.31 -7.28
C ARG A 17 4.09 29.07 -6.01
N GLN A 18 3.56 28.37 -5.02
CA GLN A 18 3.05 28.98 -3.79
C GLN A 18 4.12 29.16 -2.71
N LYS A 19 5.37 28.76 -2.95
CA LYS A 19 6.45 28.78 -1.94
C LYS A 19 5.95 28.18 -0.62
N CYS A 20 5.28 27.03 -0.68
CA CYS A 20 4.67 26.43 0.50
C CYS A 20 5.70 26.13 1.61
N ASP A 21 6.97 25.95 1.25
CA ASP A 21 8.10 25.81 2.20
C ASP A 21 8.36 27.08 3.04
N GLU A 22 7.80 28.23 2.65
CA GLU A 22 7.90 29.52 3.36
C GLU A 22 6.67 29.78 4.26
N THR A 23 5.70 28.86 4.36
CA THR A 23 4.56 29.03 5.27
C THR A 23 4.99 28.83 6.72
N ASP A 24 4.77 29.84 7.58
CA ASP A 24 4.97 29.72 9.03
C ASP A 24 3.61 29.58 9.72
N ILE A 25 3.38 28.43 10.32
CA ILE A 25 2.17 28.11 11.09
C ILE A 25 2.58 28.03 12.55
N SER A 26 1.95 28.84 13.40
CA SER A 26 2.16 28.79 14.84
C SER A 26 0.91 28.32 15.58
N LEU A 27 1.11 27.53 16.63
CA LEU A 27 0.07 27.09 17.55
C LEU A 27 0.47 27.45 18.96
N ASN A 28 -0.36 28.23 19.65
CA ASN A 28 -0.08 28.77 20.99
C ASN A 28 1.28 29.50 21.06
N GLY A 29 1.63 30.25 20.01
CA GLY A 29 2.89 30.99 19.92
C GLY A 29 4.13 30.14 19.66
N GLN A 30 3.99 28.82 19.42
CA GLN A 30 5.09 27.95 18.98
C GLN A 30 4.96 27.66 17.48
N SER A 31 6.01 27.94 16.71
CA SER A 31 6.07 27.55 15.29
C SER A 31 6.05 26.02 15.17
N ILE A 32 5.21 25.53 14.26
CA ILE A 32 5.07 24.12 13.93
C ILE A 32 6.04 23.83 12.79
N LYS A 33 6.75 22.71 12.88
CA LYS A 33 7.71 22.32 11.85
C LYS A 33 6.99 21.83 10.58
N HIS A 34 7.41 22.33 9.42
CA HIS A 34 7.04 21.77 8.11
C HIS A 34 7.71 20.41 7.85
N THR A 35 7.00 19.47 7.24
CA THR A 35 7.54 18.17 6.83
C THR A 35 7.05 17.75 5.46
N ASP A 36 7.96 17.21 4.64
CA ASP A 36 7.69 16.75 3.28
C ASP A 36 7.18 15.30 3.26
N THR A 37 7.39 14.57 4.36
CA THR A 37 6.86 13.23 4.56
C THR A 37 6.38 13.04 5.99
N PHE A 38 5.29 12.31 6.19
CA PHE A 38 4.90 11.85 7.53
C PHE A 38 4.16 10.53 7.48
N LYS A 39 4.21 9.78 8.58
CA LYS A 39 3.49 8.52 8.71
C LYS A 39 2.19 8.73 9.48
N TYR A 40 1.08 8.44 8.83
CA TYR A 40 -0.26 8.52 9.40
C TYR A 40 -0.95 7.17 9.36
N LEU A 41 -1.33 6.64 10.53
CA LEU A 41 -2.02 5.35 10.66
C LEU A 41 -1.38 4.25 9.78
N GLY A 42 -0.04 4.15 9.78
CA GLY A 42 0.65 3.11 9.03
C GLY A 42 0.99 3.44 7.57
N VAL A 43 0.40 4.48 6.97
CA VAL A 43 0.68 4.94 5.60
C VAL A 43 1.67 6.10 5.61
N VAL A 44 2.66 6.08 4.72
CA VAL A 44 3.59 7.21 4.55
C VAL A 44 3.03 8.15 3.49
N LEU A 45 2.80 9.41 3.84
CA LEU A 45 2.27 10.43 2.97
C LEU A 45 3.38 11.42 2.63
N ASP A 46 3.51 11.73 1.34
CA ASP A 46 4.28 12.86 0.82
C ASP A 46 3.34 14.01 0.42
N ASP A 47 3.90 15.21 0.33
CA ASP A 47 3.23 16.46 -0.05
C ASP A 47 2.47 16.39 -1.40
N THR A 48 2.90 15.52 -2.32
CA THR A 48 2.25 15.30 -3.61
C THR A 48 1.33 14.09 -3.67
N LEU A 49 1.19 13.33 -2.57
CA LEU A 49 0.47 12.05 -2.52
C LEU A 49 0.93 11.07 -3.61
N SER A 50 2.22 11.07 -3.94
CA SER A 50 2.81 10.15 -4.91
C SER A 50 2.95 8.73 -4.37
N PHE A 51 2.97 8.58 -3.04
CA PHE A 51 3.15 7.33 -2.30
C PHE A 51 4.45 6.59 -2.61
N ASN A 52 5.46 7.28 -3.16
CA ASN A 52 6.75 6.68 -3.49
C ASN A 52 7.42 6.08 -2.23
N ASP A 53 7.52 6.87 -1.16
CA ASP A 53 8.13 6.44 0.10
C ASP A 53 7.32 5.35 0.79
N HIS A 54 5.98 5.38 0.66
CA HIS A 54 5.12 4.32 1.18
C HIS A 54 5.35 2.99 0.45
N VAL A 55 5.41 3.04 -0.88
CA VAL A 55 5.66 1.85 -1.70
C VAL A 55 7.03 1.26 -1.41
N ASP A 56 8.06 2.09 -1.25
CA ASP A 56 9.39 1.61 -0.86
C ASP A 56 9.41 1.05 0.57
N TYR A 57 8.69 1.67 1.51
CA TYR A 57 8.48 1.14 2.86
C TYR A 57 7.83 -0.26 2.84
N VAL A 58 6.72 -0.43 2.10
CA VAL A 58 6.03 -1.72 1.94
C VAL A 58 6.95 -2.74 1.27
N ARG A 59 7.66 -2.34 0.20
CA ARG A 59 8.61 -3.18 -0.53
C ARG A 59 9.71 -3.72 0.37
N MET A 60 10.33 -2.86 1.18
CA MET A 60 11.38 -3.27 2.11
C MET A 60 10.85 -4.26 3.15
N LYS A 61 9.68 -3.97 3.73
CA LYS A 61 9.04 -4.83 4.73
C LYS A 61 8.70 -6.21 4.16
N VAL A 62 8.05 -6.26 3.01
CA VAL A 62 7.70 -7.52 2.32
C VAL A 62 8.95 -8.27 1.87
N SER A 63 9.96 -7.58 1.33
CA SER A 63 11.22 -8.22 0.91
C SER A 63 11.94 -8.90 2.06
N LYS A 64 11.93 -8.31 3.27
CA LYS A 64 12.48 -8.93 4.47
C LYS A 64 11.74 -10.22 4.84
N ILE A 65 10.40 -10.18 4.82
CA ILE A 65 9.56 -11.37 5.08
C ILE A 65 9.85 -12.46 4.05
N LEU A 66 9.89 -12.12 2.76
CA LEU A 66 10.18 -13.07 1.68
C LEU A 66 11.59 -13.64 1.78
N GLY A 67 12.58 -12.86 2.22
CA GLY A 67 13.93 -13.33 2.49
C GLY A 67 13.95 -14.43 3.55
N MET A 68 13.29 -14.21 4.69
CA MET A 68 13.15 -15.24 5.73
C MET A 68 12.33 -16.43 5.24
N PHE A 69 11.22 -16.18 4.55
CA PHE A 69 10.34 -17.21 4.02
C PHE A 69 11.07 -18.14 3.03
N SER A 70 11.92 -17.59 2.17
CA SER A 70 12.70 -18.41 1.22
C SER A 70 13.65 -19.40 1.89
N ARG A 71 14.14 -19.09 3.11
CA ARG A 71 15.03 -19.97 3.87
C ARG A 71 14.29 -21.15 4.49
N ILE A 72 13.08 -20.91 4.99
CA ILE A 72 12.25 -21.97 5.60
C ILE A 72 11.43 -22.75 4.55
N ARG A 73 11.29 -22.22 3.33
CA ARG A 73 10.50 -22.83 2.26
C ARG A 73 10.80 -24.31 2.02
N PRO A 74 12.05 -24.80 2.01
CA PRO A 74 12.34 -26.22 1.77
C PRO A 74 11.69 -27.18 2.78
N SER A 75 11.38 -26.70 3.98
CA SER A 75 10.78 -27.49 5.07
C SER A 75 9.25 -27.45 5.08
N LEU A 76 8.61 -26.81 4.10
CA LEU A 76 7.17 -26.61 4.06
C LEU A 76 6.53 -27.37 2.88
N THR A 77 5.33 -27.90 3.10
CA THR A 77 4.46 -28.33 2.01
C THR A 77 4.04 -27.13 1.17
N LEU A 78 3.62 -27.36 -0.08
CA LEU A 78 3.12 -26.29 -0.97
C LEU A 78 1.94 -25.55 -0.31
N GLU A 79 1.02 -26.29 0.30
CA GLU A 79 -0.14 -25.73 0.97
C GLU A 79 0.25 -24.89 2.18
N ALA A 80 1.13 -25.39 3.05
CA ALA A 80 1.62 -24.65 4.21
C ALA A 80 2.33 -23.35 3.79
N ALA A 81 3.14 -23.40 2.73
CA ALA A 81 3.80 -22.23 2.16
C ALA A 81 2.77 -21.20 1.64
N ASN A 82 1.74 -21.64 0.90
CA ASN A 82 0.69 -20.74 0.40
C ASN A 82 -0.10 -20.09 1.56
N ARG A 83 -0.45 -20.87 2.58
CA ARG A 83 -1.11 -20.36 3.80
C ARG A 83 -0.25 -19.34 4.52
N LEU A 84 1.05 -19.61 4.66
CA LEU A 84 2.00 -18.70 5.33
C LEU A 84 2.14 -17.37 4.58
N TYR A 85 2.20 -17.41 3.24
CA TYR A 85 2.17 -16.19 2.43
C TYR A 85 0.92 -15.34 2.69
N LYS A 86 -0.27 -15.98 2.63
CA LYS A 86 -1.55 -15.30 2.88
C LYS A 86 -1.66 -14.75 4.29
N ALA A 87 -1.00 -15.36 5.27
CA ALA A 87 -1.01 -14.92 6.67
C ALA A 87 0.02 -13.81 6.96
N MET A 88 1.19 -13.81 6.31
CA MET A 88 2.30 -12.91 6.68
C MET A 88 2.55 -11.78 5.69
N VAL A 89 2.38 -12.03 4.39
CA VAL A 89 2.75 -11.08 3.33
C VAL A 89 1.53 -10.33 2.84
N LEU A 90 0.44 -11.05 2.54
CA LEU A 90 -0.77 -10.46 1.99
C LEU A 90 -1.36 -9.34 2.88
N PRO A 91 -1.41 -9.46 4.23
CA PRO A 91 -1.90 -8.37 5.07
C PRO A 91 -1.05 -7.10 5.02
N VAL A 92 0.25 -7.22 4.72
CA VAL A 92 1.13 -6.05 4.54
C VAL A 92 0.85 -5.35 3.21
N LEU A 93 0.49 -6.11 2.18
CA LEU A 93 0.16 -5.61 0.85
C LEU A 93 -1.25 -5.04 0.77
N ASP A 94 -2.20 -5.63 1.50
CA ASP A 94 -3.62 -5.25 1.51
C ASP A 94 -3.90 -4.10 2.50
N TYR A 95 -2.94 -3.73 3.36
CA TYR A 95 -3.15 -2.67 4.35
C TYR A 95 -3.33 -1.28 3.71
N CYS A 96 -4.51 -0.69 3.92
CA CYS A 96 -4.91 0.61 3.38
C CYS A 96 -4.68 0.73 1.87
N ASP A 97 -4.72 -0.38 1.15
CA ASP A 97 -4.35 -0.47 -0.26
C ASP A 97 -5.29 0.29 -1.19
N ALA A 98 -6.53 0.50 -0.77
CA ALA A 98 -7.49 1.42 -1.40
C ALA A 98 -7.03 2.89 -1.36
N VAL A 99 -6.30 3.31 -0.32
CA VAL A 99 -5.83 4.70 -0.16
C VAL A 99 -4.73 5.05 -1.16
N TRP A 100 -3.84 4.10 -1.44
CA TRP A 100 -2.68 4.29 -2.32
C TRP A 100 -2.80 3.50 -3.64
N HIS A 101 -4.02 3.13 -4.04
CA HIS A 101 -4.26 2.43 -5.31
C HIS A 101 -3.70 3.19 -6.52
N GLU A 102 -3.92 4.51 -6.55
CA GLU A 102 -3.47 5.43 -7.59
C GLU A 102 -2.03 5.94 -7.37
N CYS A 103 -1.12 5.08 -6.89
CA CYS A 103 0.29 5.42 -6.68
C CYS A 103 1.14 5.51 -7.98
N GLY A 104 0.50 5.44 -9.14
CA GLY A 104 1.15 5.40 -10.46
C GLY A 104 1.63 4.01 -10.88
N GLN A 105 1.71 3.80 -12.21
CA GLN A 105 1.99 2.47 -12.79
C GLN A 105 3.32 1.87 -12.30
N GLY A 106 4.40 2.66 -12.26
CA GLY A 106 5.70 2.15 -11.84
C GLY A 106 5.71 1.63 -10.40
N ASN A 107 4.96 2.27 -9.49
CA ASN A 107 4.82 1.81 -8.11
C ASN A 107 3.90 0.60 -8.00
N SER A 108 2.78 0.60 -8.73
CA SER A 108 1.90 -0.57 -8.86
C SER A 108 2.69 -1.81 -9.32
N ASP A 109 3.59 -1.66 -10.31
CA ASP A 109 4.45 -2.73 -10.82
C ASP A 109 5.51 -3.18 -9.81
N LYS A 110 6.08 -2.26 -9.00
CA LYS A 110 7.00 -2.62 -7.90
C LYS A 110 6.29 -3.55 -6.90
N ILE A 111 5.04 -3.23 -6.55
CA ILE A 111 4.24 -4.02 -5.62
C ILE A 111 3.84 -5.36 -6.24
N GLU A 112 3.41 -5.38 -7.51
CA GLU A 112 3.06 -6.62 -8.22
C GLU A 112 4.26 -7.59 -8.32
N ARG A 113 5.47 -7.06 -8.54
CA ARG A 113 6.71 -7.86 -8.54
C ARG A 113 6.96 -8.59 -7.22
N LEU A 114 6.52 -8.04 -6.08
CA LEU A 114 6.65 -8.72 -4.78
C LEU A 114 5.76 -9.95 -4.69
N GLN A 115 4.50 -9.86 -5.15
CA GLN A 115 3.60 -11.02 -5.19
C GLN A 115 4.12 -12.07 -6.18
N ARG A 116 4.57 -11.65 -7.37
CA ARG A 116 5.17 -12.57 -8.37
C ARG A 116 6.41 -13.28 -7.81
N ARG A 117 7.27 -12.56 -7.08
CA ARG A 117 8.41 -13.15 -6.37
C ARG A 117 7.94 -14.14 -5.29
N ALA A 118 6.93 -13.79 -4.51
CA ALA A 118 6.37 -14.67 -3.49
C ALA A 118 5.81 -15.97 -4.09
N ALA A 119 5.06 -15.87 -5.19
CA ALA A 119 4.52 -17.02 -5.92
C ALA A 119 5.63 -18.00 -6.32
N ARG A 120 6.75 -17.49 -6.86
CA ARG A 120 7.92 -18.33 -7.21
C ARG A 120 8.56 -18.97 -5.97
N ILE A 121 8.64 -18.26 -4.84
CA ILE A 121 9.13 -18.84 -3.58
C ILE A 121 8.20 -19.97 -3.11
N ILE A 122 6.88 -19.74 -3.13
CA ILE A 122 5.88 -20.74 -2.72
C ILE A 122 5.96 -21.98 -3.60
N TYR A 123 6.14 -21.84 -4.91
CA TYR A 123 6.20 -22.98 -5.82
C TYR A 123 7.59 -23.66 -5.86
N TYR A 124 8.62 -22.98 -5.34
CA TYR A 124 9.97 -23.51 -5.08
C TYR A 124 10.60 -24.18 -6.32
N LYS A 125 11.13 -25.41 -6.19
CA LYS A 125 11.82 -26.14 -7.29
C LYS A 125 10.92 -26.36 -8.51
N ALA A 126 9.62 -26.55 -8.31
CA ALA A 126 8.68 -26.76 -9.42
C ALA A 126 8.43 -25.49 -10.24
N ALA A 127 8.93 -24.32 -9.80
CA ALA A 127 8.72 -23.04 -10.47
C ALA A 127 9.53 -22.88 -11.76
N SER A 128 10.57 -23.68 -11.98
CA SER A 128 11.44 -23.58 -13.16
C SER A 128 10.71 -23.86 -14.47
N ASN A 129 9.67 -24.68 -14.42
CA ASN A 129 8.99 -25.23 -15.61
C ASN A 129 7.72 -24.45 -15.98
N LEU A 130 7.36 -23.43 -15.20
CA LEU A 130 6.09 -22.71 -15.34
C LEU A 130 6.33 -21.21 -15.43
N SER A 131 5.49 -20.53 -16.21
CA SER A 131 5.43 -19.07 -16.16
C SER A 131 4.92 -18.61 -14.79
N THR A 132 5.29 -17.39 -14.39
CA THR A 132 4.83 -16.87 -13.09
C THR A 132 3.31 -16.73 -13.04
N ASP A 133 2.66 -16.40 -14.16
CA ASP A 133 1.20 -16.31 -14.24
C ASP A 133 0.53 -17.69 -14.04
N GLN A 134 1.09 -18.75 -14.64
CA GLN A 134 0.60 -20.12 -14.39
C GLN A 134 0.72 -20.51 -12.91
N ILE A 135 1.81 -20.10 -12.25
CA ILE A 135 2.01 -20.34 -10.82
C ILE A 135 0.97 -19.56 -10.00
N MET A 136 0.75 -18.28 -10.30
CA MET A 136 -0.25 -17.47 -9.59
C MET A 136 -1.65 -18.07 -9.72
N THR A 137 -2.05 -18.50 -10.92
CA THR A 137 -3.33 -19.19 -11.14
C THR A 137 -3.42 -20.47 -10.31
N LYS A 138 -2.38 -21.32 -10.32
CA LYS A 138 -2.35 -22.56 -9.52
C LYS A 138 -2.41 -22.31 -8.00
N LEU A 139 -1.88 -21.17 -7.53
CA LEU A 139 -1.91 -20.79 -6.11
C LEU A 139 -3.20 -20.05 -5.70
N GLY A 140 -4.06 -19.71 -6.68
CA GLY A 140 -5.24 -18.88 -6.46
C GLY A 140 -4.88 -17.47 -6.01
N LEU A 141 -3.83 -16.89 -6.60
CA LEU A 141 -3.37 -15.52 -6.32
C LEU A 141 -3.81 -14.60 -7.46
N GLU A 142 -4.72 -13.70 -7.16
CA GLU A 142 -5.12 -12.64 -8.08
C GLU A 142 -4.08 -11.52 -8.12
N PRO A 143 -3.85 -10.87 -9.28
CA PRO A 143 -3.01 -9.68 -9.34
C PRO A 143 -3.43 -8.64 -8.30
N LEU A 144 -2.45 -8.04 -7.62
CA LEU A 144 -2.71 -7.12 -6.51
C LEU A 144 -3.49 -5.89 -6.97
N TYR A 145 -3.32 -5.47 -8.23
CA TYR A 145 -4.12 -4.40 -8.83
C TYR A 145 -5.63 -4.67 -8.71
N TYR A 146 -6.09 -5.87 -9.07
CA TYR A 146 -7.51 -6.22 -8.99
C TYR A 146 -7.99 -6.34 -7.55
N ARG A 147 -7.14 -6.82 -6.65
CA ARG A 147 -7.45 -6.89 -5.21
C ARG A 147 -7.68 -5.50 -4.62
N ARG A 148 -6.78 -4.55 -4.87
CA ARG A 148 -6.94 -3.14 -4.46
C ARG A 148 -8.23 -2.54 -5.00
N ARG A 149 -8.51 -2.78 -6.29
CA ARG A 149 -9.74 -2.31 -6.93
C ARG A 149 -10.98 -2.91 -6.29
N ALA A 150 -10.97 -4.20 -5.93
CA ALA A 150 -12.07 -4.84 -5.22
C ALA A 150 -12.30 -4.25 -3.82
N HIS A 151 -11.24 -3.88 -3.10
CA HIS A 151 -11.36 -3.18 -1.80
C HIS A 151 -12.01 -1.80 -1.95
N ILE A 152 -11.65 -1.04 -2.98
CA ILE A 152 -12.30 0.25 -3.30
C ILE A 152 -13.78 0.03 -3.60
N LEU A 153 -14.11 -0.91 -4.49
CA LEU A 153 -15.49 -1.17 -4.87
C LEU A 153 -16.35 -1.60 -3.69
N ARG A 154 -15.82 -2.46 -2.81
CA ARG A 154 -16.50 -2.87 -1.58
C ARG A 154 -16.77 -1.68 -0.66
N PHE A 155 -15.78 -0.80 -0.47
CA PHE A 155 -15.95 0.38 0.35
C PHE A 155 -17.03 1.33 -0.19
N VAL A 156 -17.06 1.54 -1.50
CA VAL A 156 -18.09 2.37 -2.16
C VAL A 156 -19.48 1.75 -2.01
N ASP A 157 -19.61 0.44 -2.21
CA ASP A 157 -20.87 -0.30 -1.99
C ASP A 157 -21.38 -0.15 -0.55
N GLU A 158 -20.49 -0.24 0.44
CA GLU A 158 -20.83 0.01 1.85
C GLU A 158 -21.28 1.45 2.09
N CYS A 159 -20.70 2.44 1.39
CA CYS A 159 -21.12 3.83 1.48
C CYS A 159 -22.53 4.05 0.92
N ILE A 160 -22.82 3.53 -0.27
CA ILE A 160 -24.13 3.62 -0.93
C ILE A 160 -25.19 2.88 -0.10
N ALA A 161 -24.85 1.73 0.45
CA ALA A 161 -25.73 0.95 1.31
C ALA A 161 -25.92 1.52 2.74
N ASN A 162 -25.33 2.68 3.06
CA ASN A 162 -25.38 3.32 4.38
C ASN A 162 -24.88 2.41 5.53
N ARG A 163 -23.89 1.55 5.25
CA ARG A 163 -23.26 0.63 6.24
C ARG A 163 -21.98 1.21 6.88
N VAL A 164 -21.68 2.46 6.59
CA VAL A 164 -20.54 3.23 7.11
C VAL A 164 -21.04 4.41 7.96
N PRO A 165 -20.17 5.06 8.76
CA PRO A 165 -20.53 6.29 9.45
C PRO A 165 -21.14 7.36 8.52
N ARG A 166 -22.12 8.13 9.03
CA ARG A 166 -22.90 9.09 8.24
C ARG A 166 -22.07 10.11 7.44
N TYR A 167 -20.90 10.49 7.96
CA TYR A 167 -20.02 11.42 7.26
C TYR A 167 -19.43 10.82 5.97
N LEU A 168 -19.32 9.49 5.87
CA LEU A 168 -18.86 8.78 4.66
C LEU A 168 -20.01 8.50 3.68
N SER A 169 -21.19 8.12 4.17
CA SER A 169 -22.34 7.83 3.30
C SER A 169 -22.76 9.06 2.47
N ASN A 170 -22.65 10.25 3.04
CA ASN A 170 -23.05 11.49 2.37
C ASN A 170 -22.10 11.92 1.24
N TYR A 171 -20.92 11.32 1.10
CA TYR A 171 -20.01 11.65 -0.01
C TYR A 171 -20.55 11.20 -1.38
N PHE A 172 -21.32 10.12 -1.42
CA PHE A 172 -21.78 9.50 -2.67
C PHE A 172 -23.27 9.68 -2.95
N ASN A 173 -24.02 10.21 -1.99
CA ASN A 173 -25.48 10.36 -2.08
C ASN A 173 -25.95 11.76 -2.53
N ASN A 174 -25.03 12.69 -2.83
CA ASN A 174 -25.34 14.07 -3.24
C ASN A 174 -25.17 14.25 -4.77
N SER A 175 -26.00 13.58 -5.58
CA SER A 175 -26.15 13.82 -7.02
C SER A 175 -27.59 14.19 -7.35
#